data_AF-A0A2Z7D292-F1
#
_entry.id   AF-A0A2Z7D292-F1
#
_cell.length_a   1.000
_cell.length_b   1.000
_cell.length_c   1.000
_cell.angle_alpha   90.00
_cell.angle_beta   90.00
_cell.angle_gamma   90.00
#
_symmetry.space_group_name_H-M   'P 1'
#
loop_
_entity.id
_entity.type
_entity.pdbx_description
1 polymer ?
#
loop_
_entity_poly.entity_id
_entity_poly.type
_entity_poly.pdbx_seq_one_letter_code
_entity_poly.pdbx_strand_id
1 'polypeptide(L)'
;MPSCHVINLCVKCAFDDFLGTVIEKFKVCGKLLRERRYGRDWKQLCISSGVRFKKFPQPIETRWKSLYHLLSTLLRFKDLVTPFYNNIAAEAVLLTESDWDVLTQCVSLLKIFKEAIEKFSGIHYPTAPMFLSLIFNMFFKIIEFRENPHLHFFVSSMEDKFFKYWETIPLVHGLAALLDPSQGQVAFDIFFDYYAKFLGKNVDAQKKSIMHSLQQLFNLCANEQSTPRKQPEPEERSTQQGKMGALGFYRNFKRQNFKGKSVTRLNSNEIQLYLSQYFETLENFDVLEWWKVNSQLYLILATIARDILHVQASSVASESAFSMCG
;
A
#
# COMPACT_ATOMS: atom_id res chain seq x y z
N MET A 1 -10.45 5.19 10.50
CA MET A 1 -9.60 6.31 10.02
C MET A 1 -8.96 5.91 8.70
N PRO A 2 -8.74 6.86 7.77
CA PRO A 2 -8.05 6.60 6.51
C PRO A 2 -6.61 6.10 6.74
N SER A 3 -6.17 5.11 5.96
CA SER A 3 -4.87 4.43 6.15
C SER A 3 -3.69 5.40 6.02
N CYS A 4 -3.71 6.31 5.04
CA CYS A 4 -2.67 7.34 4.88
C CYS A 4 -2.56 8.27 6.10
N HIS A 5 -3.68 8.58 6.76
CA HIS A 5 -3.67 9.41 7.96
C HIS A 5 -2.98 8.68 9.12
N VAL A 6 -3.30 7.40 9.32
CA VAL A 6 -2.65 6.56 10.33
C VAL A 6 -1.14 6.47 10.09
N ILE A 7 -0.70 6.24 8.85
CA ILE A 7 0.74 6.22 8.52
C ILE A 7 1.41 7.55 8.89
N ASN A 8 0.77 8.68 8.55
CA ASN A 8 1.31 10.00 8.90
C ASN A 8 1.45 10.18 10.42
N LEU A 9 0.51 9.67 11.21
CA LEU A 9 0.60 9.72 12.68
C LEU A 9 1.74 8.84 13.20
N CYS A 10 1.91 7.63 12.68
CA CYS A 10 2.99 6.72 13.06
C CYS A 10 4.36 7.38 12.86
N VAL A 11 4.57 7.97 11.68
CA VAL A 11 5.85 8.61 11.32
C VAL A 11 6.08 9.90 12.10
N LYS A 12 5.04 10.71 12.35
CA LYS A 12 5.19 11.99 13.05
C LYS A 12 5.63 11.85 14.49
N CYS A 13 5.05 10.91 15.24
CA CYS A 13 5.38 10.69 16.65
C CYS A 13 6.81 10.20 16.87
N ALA A 14 7.53 9.85 15.80
CA ALA A 14 8.85 9.27 15.89
C ALA A 14 9.97 10.36 15.89
N PHE A 15 9.68 11.59 15.48
CA PHE A 15 10.70 12.65 15.34
C PHE A 15 11.00 13.46 16.62
N ASP A 16 10.45 13.09 17.77
CA ASP A 16 10.48 13.92 18.99
C ASP A 16 11.77 13.79 19.84
N ASP A 17 12.67 12.81 19.58
CA ASP A 17 13.83 12.48 20.45
C ASP A 17 15.22 12.66 19.77
N PHE A 18 16.26 11.90 20.19
CA PHE A 18 17.66 11.90 19.70
C PHE A 18 17.82 12.00 18.17
N LEU A 19 16.93 11.34 17.42
CA LEU A 19 16.92 11.43 15.96
C LEU A 19 16.64 12.87 15.47
N GLY A 20 15.85 13.64 16.22
CA GLY A 20 15.64 15.07 16.03
C GLY A 20 16.95 15.84 15.96
N THR A 21 17.91 15.59 16.86
CA THR A 21 19.22 16.27 16.84
C THR A 21 19.99 16.00 15.55
N VAL A 22 20.10 14.74 15.13
CA VAL A 22 20.77 14.37 13.87
C VAL A 22 20.04 14.98 12.66
N ILE A 23 18.71 14.90 12.66
CA ILE A 23 17.87 15.49 11.60
C ILE A 23 18.02 17.01 11.53
N GLU A 24 18.14 17.70 12.67
CA GLU A 24 18.37 19.15 12.70
C GLU A 24 19.70 19.52 12.03
N LYS A 25 20.77 18.74 12.22
CA LYS A 25 22.03 18.95 11.47
C LYS A 25 21.78 18.94 9.95
N PHE A 26 21.03 17.95 9.46
CA PHE A 26 20.72 17.84 8.04
C PHE A 26 19.74 18.93 7.55
N LYS A 27 18.81 19.40 8.39
CA LYS A 27 17.95 20.54 8.07
C LYS A 27 18.76 21.84 7.93
N VAL A 28 19.70 22.08 8.84
CA VAL A 28 20.63 23.23 8.80
C VAL A 28 21.52 23.14 7.56
N CYS A 29 22.11 21.97 7.30
CA CYS A 29 22.90 21.71 6.09
C CYS A 29 22.10 22.04 4.81
N GLY A 30 20.89 21.49 4.70
CA GLY A 30 20.01 21.78 3.57
C GLY A 30 19.63 23.26 3.45
N LYS A 31 19.49 23.99 4.57
CA LYS A 31 19.21 25.43 4.58
C LYS A 31 20.39 26.21 4.03
N LEU A 32 21.60 25.99 4.52
CA LEU A 32 22.81 26.66 4.03
C LEU A 32 23.01 26.43 2.53
N LEU A 33 22.85 25.19 2.06
CA LEU A 33 22.98 24.83 0.64
C LEU A 33 21.93 25.51 -0.27
N ARG A 34 20.83 26.03 0.29
CA ARG A 34 19.83 26.82 -0.45
C ARG A 34 20.13 28.33 -0.44
N GLU A 35 20.96 28.82 0.47
CA GLU A 35 21.28 30.24 0.55
C GLU A 35 21.99 30.73 -0.70
N ARG A 36 21.78 32.00 -1.08
CA ARG A 36 22.28 32.51 -2.37
C ARG A 36 23.80 32.41 -2.54
N ARG A 37 24.56 32.62 -1.46
CA ARG A 37 26.03 32.54 -1.50
C ARG A 37 26.48 31.10 -1.73
N TYR A 38 26.21 30.23 -0.77
CA TYR A 38 26.65 28.84 -0.78
C TYR A 38 25.96 27.99 -1.86
N GLY A 39 24.73 28.31 -2.24
CA GLY A 39 24.01 27.62 -3.30
C GLY A 39 24.63 27.83 -4.70
N ARG A 40 25.29 28.97 -4.94
CA ARG A 40 26.08 29.18 -6.17
C ARG A 40 27.33 28.32 -6.17
N ASP A 41 28.07 28.34 -5.06
CA ASP A 41 29.31 27.58 -4.91
C ASP A 41 29.04 26.07 -4.98
N TRP A 42 27.96 25.61 -4.34
CA TRP A 42 27.46 24.23 -4.41
C TRP A 42 27.09 23.82 -5.84
N LYS A 43 26.41 24.69 -6.59
CA LYS A 43 26.07 24.43 -7.99
C LYS A 43 27.34 24.27 -8.84
N GLN A 44 28.32 25.14 -8.63
CA GLN A 44 29.60 25.06 -9.34
C GLN A 44 30.35 23.76 -9.00
N LEU A 45 30.36 23.38 -7.72
CA LEU A 45 30.96 22.12 -7.26
C LEU A 45 30.30 20.90 -7.93
N CYS A 46 28.96 20.86 -7.99
CA CYS A 46 28.23 19.79 -8.69
C CYS A 46 28.69 19.67 -10.15
N ILE A 47 28.79 20.80 -10.87
CA ILE A 47 29.20 20.83 -12.27
C ILE A 47 30.64 20.35 -12.44
N SER A 48 31.58 20.82 -11.61
CA SER A 48 32.98 20.41 -11.67
C SER A 48 33.20 18.94 -11.32
N SER A 49 32.36 18.38 -10.45
CA SER A 49 32.40 16.97 -10.07
C SER A 49 31.63 16.05 -11.03
N GLY A 50 31.08 16.59 -12.13
CA GLY A 50 30.34 15.80 -13.13
C GLY A 50 28.97 15.30 -12.66
N VAL A 51 28.41 15.83 -11.57
CA VAL A 51 27.13 15.40 -11.01
C VAL A 51 26.02 16.39 -11.38
N ARG A 52 24.85 15.86 -11.79
CA ARG A 52 23.69 16.70 -12.11
C ARG A 52 23.23 17.48 -10.88
N PHE A 53 23.37 18.80 -10.93
CA PHE A 53 22.89 19.69 -9.89
C PHE A 53 21.38 19.49 -9.63
N LYS A 54 21.03 19.39 -8.34
CA LYS A 54 19.65 19.37 -7.88
C LYS A 54 19.48 20.33 -6.72
N LYS A 55 18.45 21.17 -6.79
CA LYS A 55 18.10 22.06 -5.69
C LYS A 55 17.54 21.24 -4.53
N PHE A 56 18.04 21.48 -3.32
CA PHE A 56 17.51 20.83 -2.12
C PHE A 56 16.11 21.34 -1.80
N PRO A 57 15.14 20.45 -1.50
CA PRO A 57 13.79 20.87 -1.14
C PRO A 57 13.77 21.50 0.25
N GLN A 58 12.89 22.47 0.47
CA GLN A 58 12.63 23.01 1.80
C GLN A 58 11.69 22.06 2.55
N PRO A 59 12.07 21.56 3.74
CA PRO A 59 11.20 20.74 4.54
C PRO A 59 10.07 21.61 5.11
N ILE A 60 8.85 21.09 5.06
CA ILE A 60 7.66 21.65 5.69
C ILE A 60 7.47 20.89 7.01
N GLU A 61 7.50 21.59 8.13
CA GLU A 61 7.47 20.99 9.48
C GLU A 61 6.29 20.03 9.68
N THR A 62 5.11 20.40 9.18
CA THR A 62 3.90 19.60 9.33
C THR A 62 3.82 18.38 8.40
N ARG A 63 4.76 18.23 7.44
CA ARG A 63 4.72 17.22 6.36
C ARG A 63 6.04 16.46 6.25
N TRP A 64 6.15 15.35 6.99
CA TRP A 64 7.35 14.49 7.00
C TRP A 64 7.81 14.01 5.61
N LYS A 65 6.92 13.84 4.62
CA LYS A 65 7.31 13.49 3.24
C LYS A 65 8.28 14.50 2.63
N SER A 66 8.10 15.79 2.93
CA SER A 66 9.01 16.84 2.46
C SER A 66 10.39 16.74 3.13
N LEU A 67 10.42 16.39 4.42
CA LEU A 67 11.66 16.09 5.14
C LEU A 67 12.35 14.87 4.53
N TYR A 68 11.63 13.77 4.28
CA TYR A 68 12.17 12.60 3.57
C TYR A 68 12.82 12.98 2.23
N HIS A 69 12.19 13.86 1.44
CA HIS A 69 12.77 14.32 0.17
C HIS A 69 14.06 15.13 0.35
N LEU A 70 14.17 15.93 1.41
CA LEU A 70 15.42 16.61 1.76
C LEU A 70 16.49 15.58 2.12
N LEU A 71 16.20 14.71 3.09
CA LEU A 71 17.12 13.72 3.63
C LEU A 71 17.63 12.77 2.53
N SER A 72 16.72 12.20 1.73
CA SER A 72 17.07 11.34 0.58
C SER A 72 17.86 12.08 -0.51
N THR A 73 17.67 13.40 -0.66
CA THR A 73 18.48 14.17 -1.61
C THR A 73 19.87 14.41 -1.05
N LEU A 74 20.01 14.82 0.21
CA LEU A 74 21.31 14.99 0.87
C LEU A 74 22.12 13.69 0.84
N LEU A 75 21.49 12.56 1.15
CA LEU A 75 22.14 11.25 1.16
C LEU A 75 22.75 10.87 -0.20
N ARG A 76 22.09 11.22 -1.33
CA ARG A 76 22.63 11.00 -2.68
C ARG A 76 23.89 11.82 -2.98
N PHE A 77 24.11 12.90 -2.23
CA PHE A 77 25.24 13.79 -2.40
C PHE A 77 26.21 13.70 -1.21
N LYS A 78 26.15 12.65 -0.37
CA LYS A 78 26.95 12.48 0.85
C LYS A 78 28.42 12.90 0.66
N ASP A 79 29.07 12.36 -0.37
CA ASP A 79 30.53 12.55 -0.60
C ASP A 79 30.89 13.99 -0.97
N LEU A 80 29.98 14.73 -1.60
CA LEU A 80 30.19 16.13 -1.96
C LEU A 80 29.71 17.08 -0.85
N VAL A 81 28.59 16.75 -0.21
CA VAL A 81 27.98 17.58 0.84
C VAL A 81 28.84 17.60 2.08
N THR A 82 29.40 16.47 2.50
CA THR A 82 30.19 16.38 3.74
C THR A 82 31.37 17.34 3.78
N PRO A 83 32.32 17.30 2.83
CA PRO A 83 33.46 18.22 2.84
C PRO A 83 33.03 19.68 2.61
N PHE A 84 32.05 19.92 1.74
CA PHE A 84 31.57 21.26 1.44
C PHE A 84 30.92 21.92 2.67
N TYR A 85 30.00 21.22 3.33
CA TYR A 85 29.31 21.71 4.51
C TYR A 85 30.27 21.88 5.69
N ASN A 86 31.13 20.88 5.96
CA ASN A 86 32.05 20.94 7.10
C ASN A 86 33.07 22.08 6.97
N ASN A 87 33.47 22.45 5.75
CA ASN A 87 34.33 23.61 5.51
C ASN A 87 33.60 24.93 5.83
N ILE A 88 32.34 25.07 5.41
CA ILE A 88 31.54 26.28 5.64
C ILE A 88 31.10 26.41 7.11
N ALA A 89 30.85 25.28 7.78
CA ALA A 89 30.36 25.25 9.15
C ALA A 89 31.41 25.70 10.19
N ALA A 90 32.69 25.79 9.81
CA ALA A 90 33.78 26.45 10.55
C ALA A 90 33.70 26.34 12.10
N GLU A 91 33.68 25.11 12.62
CA GLU A 91 33.62 24.71 14.06
C GLU A 91 32.22 24.57 14.70
N ALA A 92 31.13 24.77 13.94
CA ALA A 92 29.79 24.38 14.38
C ALA A 92 29.57 22.85 14.33
N VAL A 93 28.32 22.42 14.51
CA VAL A 93 27.91 21.01 14.48
C VAL A 93 28.18 20.39 13.10
N LEU A 94 29.28 19.63 13.00
CA LEU A 94 29.75 18.94 11.79
C LEU A 94 28.91 17.71 11.46
N LEU A 95 28.92 17.34 10.18
CA LEU A 95 28.40 16.05 9.71
C LEU A 95 29.50 14.99 9.81
N THR A 96 29.21 13.92 10.56
CA THR A 96 30.09 12.78 10.78
C THR A 96 29.61 11.54 10.03
N GLU A 97 30.47 10.53 9.89
CA GLU A 97 30.07 9.23 9.33
C GLU A 97 28.91 8.60 10.12
N SER A 98 28.94 8.71 11.45
CA SER A 98 27.84 8.24 12.30
C SER A 98 26.52 8.95 11.99
N ASP A 99 26.53 10.27 11.74
CA ASP A 99 25.31 10.99 11.34
C ASP A 99 24.73 10.46 10.02
N TRP A 100 25.60 10.11 9.07
CA TRP A 100 25.20 9.54 7.78
C TRP A 100 24.69 8.11 7.89
N ASP A 101 25.24 7.30 8.79
CA ASP A 101 24.76 5.94 9.04
C ASP A 101 23.34 5.97 9.61
N VAL A 102 23.10 6.83 10.60
CA VAL A 102 21.76 7.06 11.16
C VAL A 102 20.81 7.57 10.08
N LEU A 103 21.25 8.52 9.24
CA LEU A 103 20.44 9.04 8.15
C LEU A 103 20.04 7.97 7.14
N THR A 104 20.99 7.11 6.76
CA THR A 104 20.77 6.03 5.78
C THR A 104 19.70 5.07 6.28
N GLN A 105 19.81 4.66 7.54
CA GLN A 105 18.87 3.78 8.21
C GLN A 105 17.49 4.43 8.32
N CYS A 106 17.42 5.70 8.73
CA CYS A 106 16.18 6.46 8.83
C CYS A 106 15.49 6.60 7.46
N VAL A 107 16.22 6.99 6.41
CA VAL A 107 15.69 7.12 5.04
C VAL A 107 15.20 5.77 4.52
N SER A 108 15.90 4.68 4.81
CA SER A 108 15.48 3.32 4.43
C SER A 108 14.15 2.93 5.07
N LEU A 109 13.99 3.17 6.37
CA LEU A 109 12.75 2.92 7.11
C LEU A 109 11.60 3.78 6.58
N LEU A 110 11.80 5.10 6.49
CA LEU A 110 10.78 6.06 6.02
C LEU A 110 10.33 5.81 4.57
N LYS A 111 11.19 5.24 3.73
CA LYS A 111 10.86 4.92 2.34
C LYS A 111 9.67 3.97 2.25
N ILE A 112 9.61 2.94 3.09
CA ILE A 112 8.52 1.94 3.09
C ILE A 112 7.17 2.59 3.40
N PHE A 113 7.13 3.47 4.41
CA PHE A 113 5.91 4.20 4.76
C PHE A 113 5.49 5.18 3.66
N LYS A 114 6.46 5.80 2.98
CA LYS A 114 6.18 6.74 1.88
C LYS A 114 5.58 5.99 0.69
N GLU A 115 6.16 4.85 0.31
CA GLU A 115 5.65 4.00 -0.76
C GLU A 115 4.26 3.46 -0.43
N ALA A 116 4.01 3.07 0.83
CA ALA A 116 2.68 2.66 1.27
C ALA A 116 1.65 3.79 1.15
N ILE A 117 1.98 5.04 1.53
CA ILE A 117 1.11 6.19 1.31
C ILE A 117 0.84 6.39 -0.18
N GLU A 118 1.88 6.35 -1.02
CA GLU A 118 1.74 6.53 -2.47
C GLU A 118 0.83 5.46 -3.07
N LYS A 119 0.97 4.20 -2.64
CA LYS A 119 0.10 3.11 -3.06
C LYS A 119 -1.34 3.29 -2.60
N PHE A 120 -1.58 3.64 -1.33
CA PHE A 120 -2.92 3.90 -0.80
C PHE A 120 -3.58 5.16 -1.36
N SER A 121 -2.80 6.10 -1.91
CA SER A 121 -3.32 7.33 -2.53
C SER A 121 -3.66 7.14 -4.02
N GLY A 122 -3.51 5.92 -4.55
CA GLY A 122 -3.86 5.61 -5.94
C GLY A 122 -5.36 5.75 -6.20
N ILE A 123 -5.71 6.34 -7.35
CA ILE A 123 -7.11 6.55 -7.78
C ILE A 123 -7.51 5.69 -8.99
N HIS A 124 -6.53 5.07 -9.66
CA HIS A 124 -6.73 4.31 -10.89
C HIS A 124 -6.77 2.80 -10.67
N TYR A 125 -6.67 2.34 -9.42
CA TYR A 125 -6.73 0.93 -9.05
C TYR A 125 -7.36 0.76 -7.66
N PRO A 126 -7.94 -0.41 -7.35
CA PRO A 126 -8.38 -0.78 -6.00
C PRO A 126 -7.26 -0.70 -4.97
N THR A 127 -7.47 0.04 -3.89
CA THR A 127 -6.46 0.18 -2.82
C THR A 127 -6.79 -0.68 -1.59
N ALA A 128 -8.07 -0.98 -1.32
CA ALA A 128 -8.45 -1.86 -0.21
C ALA A 128 -7.82 -3.27 -0.23
N PRO A 129 -7.69 -3.95 -1.39
CA PRO A 129 -7.12 -5.30 -1.44
C PRO A 129 -5.64 -5.33 -1.07
N MET A 130 -4.93 -4.24 -1.34
CA MET A 130 -3.50 -4.09 -1.04
C MET A 130 -3.21 -3.84 0.45
N PHE A 131 -4.24 -3.65 1.27
CA PHE A 131 -4.06 -3.21 2.64
C PHE A 131 -3.23 -4.18 3.47
N LEU A 132 -3.54 -5.48 3.45
CA LEU A 132 -2.82 -6.46 4.25
C LEU A 132 -1.34 -6.54 3.86
N SER A 133 -1.03 -6.58 2.57
CA SER A 133 0.37 -6.68 2.09
C SER A 133 1.18 -5.43 2.42
N LEU A 134 0.60 -4.24 2.32
CA LEU A 134 1.27 -2.98 2.70
C LEU A 134 1.48 -2.88 4.21
N ILE A 135 0.49 -3.27 5.02
CA ILE A 135 0.60 -3.34 6.47
C ILE A 135 1.69 -4.33 6.87
N PHE A 136 1.70 -5.51 6.26
CA PHE A 136 2.70 -6.55 6.49
C PHE A 136 4.12 -6.03 6.23
N ASN A 137 4.33 -5.36 5.09
CA ASN A 137 5.63 -4.80 4.71
C ASN A 137 6.11 -3.70 5.66
N MET A 138 5.22 -2.75 6.02
CA MET A 138 5.56 -1.71 6.99
C MET A 138 5.91 -2.32 8.34
N PHE A 139 5.12 -3.30 8.77
CA PHE A 139 5.29 -3.96 10.04
C PHE A 139 6.60 -4.77 10.12
N PHE A 140 6.90 -5.55 9.08
CA PHE A 140 8.16 -6.28 8.98
C PHE A 140 9.36 -5.33 9.07
N LYS A 141 9.26 -4.15 8.43
CA LYS A 141 10.33 -3.14 8.50
C LYS A 141 10.48 -2.52 9.88
N ILE A 142 9.39 -2.34 10.63
CA ILE A 142 9.46 -1.91 12.04
C ILE A 142 10.26 -2.94 12.85
N ILE A 143 9.94 -4.23 12.73
CA ILE A 143 10.67 -5.29 13.46
C ILE A 143 12.15 -5.33 13.09
N GLU A 144 12.47 -5.28 11.79
CA GLU A 144 13.85 -5.30 11.31
C GLU A 144 14.70 -4.21 11.97
N PHE A 145 14.10 -3.05 12.24
CA PHE A 145 14.78 -1.90 12.85
C PHE A 145 14.60 -1.83 14.37
N ARG A 146 13.87 -2.75 15.01
CA ARG A 146 13.60 -2.71 16.45
C ARG A 146 14.88 -2.76 17.26
N GLU A 147 15.79 -3.64 16.89
CA GLU A 147 17.09 -3.83 17.58
C GLU A 147 18.16 -2.83 17.12
N ASN A 148 17.78 -1.82 16.34
CA ASN A 148 18.71 -0.83 15.84
C ASN A 148 19.10 0.16 16.96
N PRO A 149 20.39 0.24 17.37
CA PRO A 149 20.79 1.09 18.50
C PRO A 149 20.50 2.58 18.29
N HIS A 150 20.53 3.05 17.04
CA HIS A 150 20.31 4.45 16.70
C HIS A 150 18.84 4.81 16.53
N LEU A 151 18.01 3.84 16.15
CA LEU A 151 16.60 4.04 15.83
C LEU A 151 15.65 3.38 16.82
N HIS A 152 16.12 2.75 17.89
CA HIS A 152 15.29 2.03 18.85
C HIS A 152 14.09 2.87 19.36
N PHE A 153 14.33 4.08 19.87
CA PHE A 153 13.26 4.97 20.32
C PHE A 153 12.32 5.41 19.18
N PHE A 154 12.89 5.70 18.02
CA PHE A 154 12.14 6.05 16.81
C PHE A 154 11.17 4.93 16.42
N VAL A 155 11.67 3.71 16.35
CA VAL A 155 10.92 2.52 15.95
C VAL A 155 9.89 2.12 16.99
N SER A 156 10.22 2.19 18.28
CA SER A 156 9.29 1.91 19.38
C SER A 156 8.08 2.86 19.36
N SER A 157 8.29 4.17 19.17
CA SER A 157 7.18 5.13 19.05
C SER A 157 6.31 4.86 17.80
N MET A 158 6.93 4.52 16.67
CA MET A 158 6.21 4.13 15.45
C MET A 158 5.37 2.87 15.67
N GLU A 159 5.94 1.87 16.34
CA GLU A 159 5.32 0.59 16.64
C GLU A 159 4.07 0.75 17.53
N ASP A 160 4.19 1.53 18.61
CA ASP A 160 3.08 1.81 19.52
C ASP A 160 1.89 2.44 18.79
N LYS A 161 2.16 3.42 17.90
CA LYS A 161 1.13 4.05 17.09
C LYS A 161 0.56 3.08 16.06
N PHE A 162 1.42 2.32 15.40
CA PHE A 162 1.01 1.34 14.40
C PHE A 162 0.00 0.36 15.00
N PHE A 163 0.32 -0.24 16.14
CA PHE A 163 -0.55 -1.19 16.81
C PHE A 163 -1.78 -0.53 17.41
N LYS A 164 -1.67 0.68 17.97
CA LYS A 164 -2.84 1.42 18.47
C LYS A 164 -3.96 1.54 17.43
N TYR A 165 -3.62 1.68 16.15
CA TYR A 165 -4.61 1.85 15.08
C TYR A 165 -4.93 0.58 14.30
N TRP A 166 -4.00 -0.38 14.24
CA TRP A 166 -4.15 -1.57 13.39
C TRP A 166 -4.12 -2.90 14.11
N GLU A 167 -4.04 -2.93 15.45
CA GLU A 167 -4.19 -4.16 16.25
C GLU A 167 -5.40 -4.99 15.78
N THR A 168 -6.51 -4.32 15.46
CA THR A 168 -7.65 -4.93 14.76
C THR A 168 -7.71 -4.42 13.33
N ILE A 169 -7.43 -5.29 12.36
CA ILE A 169 -7.67 -5.07 10.93
C ILE A 169 -9.15 -4.67 10.65
N PRO A 170 -9.41 -3.54 9.97
CA PRO A 170 -10.78 -3.18 9.61
C PRO A 170 -11.40 -4.21 8.65
N LEU A 171 -12.64 -4.63 8.93
CA LEU A 171 -13.34 -5.71 8.23
C LEU A 171 -13.28 -5.59 6.69
N VAL A 172 -13.54 -4.39 6.16
CA VAL A 172 -13.57 -4.16 4.70
C VAL A 172 -12.24 -4.50 4.02
N HIS A 173 -11.11 -4.23 4.67
CA HIS A 173 -9.79 -4.54 4.14
C HIS A 173 -9.49 -6.05 4.21
N GLY A 174 -9.95 -6.71 5.28
CA GLY A 174 -9.87 -8.17 5.38
C GLY A 174 -10.69 -8.88 4.30
N LEU A 175 -11.93 -8.42 4.06
CA LEU A 175 -12.78 -8.92 2.98
C LEU A 175 -12.17 -8.65 1.60
N ALA A 176 -11.66 -7.43 1.37
CA ALA A 176 -11.04 -7.06 0.11
C ALA A 176 -9.81 -7.92 -0.21
N ALA A 177 -8.99 -8.24 0.80
CA ALA A 177 -7.84 -9.11 0.63
C ALA A 177 -8.24 -10.58 0.35
N LEU A 178 -9.28 -11.11 1.00
CA LEU A 178 -9.81 -12.44 0.67
C LEU A 178 -10.35 -12.50 -0.75
N LEU A 179 -11.05 -11.44 -1.18
CA LEU A 179 -11.60 -11.30 -2.53
C LEU A 179 -10.55 -10.90 -3.56
N ASP A 180 -9.28 -10.78 -3.19
CA ASP A 180 -8.19 -10.59 -4.13
C ASP A 180 -7.65 -11.95 -4.58
N PRO A 181 -7.84 -12.35 -5.85
CA PRO A 181 -7.32 -13.62 -6.36
C PRO A 181 -5.79 -13.67 -6.31
N SER A 182 -5.10 -12.52 -6.30
CA SER A 182 -3.65 -12.43 -6.20
C SER A 182 -3.09 -12.77 -4.82
N GLN A 183 -3.90 -12.60 -3.78
CA GLN A 183 -3.54 -12.90 -2.40
C GLN A 183 -4.07 -14.28 -2.01
N GLY A 184 -5.33 -14.56 -2.36
CA GLY A 184 -6.02 -15.80 -2.04
C GLY A 184 -6.13 -16.07 -0.54
N GLN A 185 -6.68 -17.24 -0.18
CA GLN A 185 -6.81 -17.64 1.23
C GLN A 185 -5.44 -17.87 1.89
N VAL A 186 -4.46 -18.39 1.14
CA VAL A 186 -3.14 -18.72 1.68
C VAL A 186 -2.40 -17.47 2.17
N ALA A 187 -2.34 -16.38 1.40
CA ALA A 187 -1.67 -15.17 1.88
C ALA A 187 -2.43 -14.52 3.05
N PHE A 188 -3.76 -14.61 3.06
CA PHE A 188 -4.57 -14.17 4.20
C PHE A 188 -4.24 -14.96 5.48
N ASP A 189 -4.14 -16.29 5.36
CA ASP A 189 -3.79 -17.16 6.49
C ASP A 189 -2.38 -16.87 6.99
N ILE A 190 -1.39 -16.79 6.08
CA ILE A 190 -0.01 -16.43 6.41
C ILE A 190 0.03 -15.07 7.10
N PHE A 191 -0.66 -14.06 6.58
CA PHE A 191 -0.71 -12.73 7.20
C PHE A 191 -1.14 -12.83 8.66
N PHE A 192 -2.28 -13.47 8.94
CA PHE A 192 -2.82 -13.57 10.30
C PHE A 192 -1.93 -14.40 11.23
N ASP A 193 -1.30 -15.47 10.74
CA ASP A 193 -0.39 -16.29 11.54
C ASP A 193 0.84 -15.51 12.00
N TYR A 194 1.43 -14.72 11.11
CA TYR A 194 2.51 -13.81 11.46
C TYR A 194 2.01 -12.67 12.35
N TYR A 195 0.88 -12.06 12.02
CA TYR A 195 0.30 -10.96 12.79
C TYR A 195 0.00 -11.36 14.25
N ALA A 196 -0.47 -12.59 14.48
CA ALA A 196 -0.67 -13.16 15.81
C ALA A 196 0.62 -13.22 16.62
N LYS A 197 1.70 -13.77 16.02
CA LYS A 197 3.02 -13.87 16.65
C LYS A 197 3.55 -12.49 17.02
N PHE A 198 3.32 -11.52 16.15
CA PHE A 198 3.81 -10.17 16.32
C PHE A 198 3.07 -9.39 17.40
N LEU A 199 1.74 -9.49 17.46
CA LEU A 199 0.95 -8.89 18.53
C LEU A 199 1.14 -9.59 19.88
N GLY A 200 1.65 -10.83 19.88
CA GLY A 200 1.64 -11.69 21.06
C GLY A 200 0.20 -12.01 21.52
N LYS A 201 -0.77 -11.98 20.60
CA LYS A 201 -2.20 -12.14 20.89
C LYS A 201 -2.84 -13.12 19.90
N ASN A 202 -3.90 -13.78 20.35
CA ASN A 202 -4.72 -14.62 19.48
C ASN A 202 -5.59 -13.73 18.56
N VAL A 203 -5.49 -13.96 17.24
CA VAL A 203 -6.26 -13.24 16.21
C VAL A 203 -7.28 -14.14 15.50
N ASP A 204 -7.47 -15.38 15.96
CA ASP A 204 -8.37 -16.36 15.34
C ASP A 204 -9.81 -15.89 15.35
N ALA A 205 -10.23 -15.20 16.41
CA ALA A 205 -11.58 -14.64 16.51
C ALA A 205 -11.82 -13.60 15.40
N GLN A 206 -10.84 -12.75 15.12
CA GLN A 206 -10.93 -11.76 14.04
C GLN A 206 -10.93 -12.45 12.67
N LYS A 207 -10.01 -13.40 12.46
CA LYS A 207 -9.91 -14.19 11.24
C LYS A 207 -11.25 -14.88 10.90
N LYS A 208 -11.86 -15.54 11.90
CA LYS A 208 -13.18 -16.17 11.80
C LYS A 208 -14.29 -15.16 11.54
N SER A 209 -14.25 -13.99 12.20
CA SER A 209 -15.24 -12.93 12.00
C SER A 209 -15.26 -12.40 10.56
N ILE A 210 -14.08 -12.20 9.95
CA ILE A 210 -13.96 -11.77 8.55
C ILE A 210 -14.54 -12.84 7.62
N MET A 211 -14.16 -14.10 7.81
CA MET A 211 -14.66 -15.22 7.02
C MET A 211 -16.18 -15.41 7.14
N HIS A 212 -16.71 -15.30 8.36
CA HIS A 212 -18.14 -15.36 8.63
C HIS A 212 -18.89 -14.20 7.96
N SER A 213 -18.31 -12.99 7.98
CA SER A 213 -18.91 -11.83 7.31
C SER A 213 -18.99 -12.03 5.79
N LEU A 214 -17.97 -12.63 5.17
CA LEU A 214 -18.03 -12.99 3.75
C LEU A 214 -19.17 -13.97 3.47
N GLN A 215 -19.35 -14.99 4.31
CA GLN A 215 -20.46 -15.96 4.20
C GLN A 215 -21.83 -15.29 4.39
N GLN A 216 -21.94 -14.35 5.33
CA GLN A 216 -23.19 -13.60 5.53
C GLN A 216 -23.54 -12.75 4.31
N LEU A 217 -22.57 -11.99 3.77
CA LEU A 217 -22.78 -11.21 2.53
C LEU A 217 -23.20 -12.10 1.37
N PHE A 218 -22.56 -13.26 1.25
CA PHE A 218 -22.93 -14.26 0.24
C PHE A 218 -24.37 -14.72 0.37
N ASN A 219 -24.80 -15.10 1.58
CA ASN A 219 -26.17 -15.56 1.83
C ASN A 219 -27.20 -14.46 1.56
N LEU A 220 -26.90 -13.21 1.91
CA LEU A 220 -27.77 -12.06 1.64
C LEU A 220 -27.96 -11.86 0.13
N CYS A 221 -26.87 -11.79 -0.63
CA CYS A 221 -26.94 -11.64 -2.09
C CYS A 221 -27.59 -12.85 -2.78
N ALA A 222 -27.37 -14.07 -2.27
CA ALA A 222 -28.01 -15.28 -2.78
C ALA A 222 -29.53 -15.21 -2.64
N ASN A 223 -30.03 -14.74 -1.49
CA ASN A 223 -31.46 -14.61 -1.19
C ASN A 223 -32.13 -13.51 -2.02
N GLU A 224 -31.42 -12.41 -2.32
CA GLU A 224 -31.93 -11.37 -3.21
C GLU A 224 -32.12 -11.88 -4.65
N GLN A 225 -31.20 -12.71 -5.14
CA GLN A 225 -31.26 -13.25 -6.50
C GLN A 225 -32.33 -14.34 -6.71
N SER A 226 -32.81 -14.99 -5.64
CA SER A 226 -33.92 -15.97 -5.70
C SER A 226 -35.30 -15.31 -5.72
N THR A 227 -35.41 -13.99 -5.57
CA THR A 227 -36.66 -13.26 -5.84
C THR A 227 -36.85 -13.05 -7.35
N PRO A 228 -38.04 -13.34 -7.94
CA PRO A 228 -38.20 -13.33 -9.39
C PRO A 228 -38.19 -11.91 -9.94
N ARG A 229 -37.04 -11.50 -10.49
CA ARG A 229 -36.92 -10.29 -11.31
C ARG A 229 -37.47 -10.60 -12.71
N LYS A 230 -38.57 -9.93 -13.12
CA LYS A 230 -39.16 -10.04 -14.47
C LYS A 230 -38.08 -9.82 -15.54
N GLN A 231 -37.81 -10.84 -16.34
CA GLN A 231 -36.90 -10.75 -17.50
C GLN A 231 -37.56 -9.92 -18.63
N PRO A 232 -36.85 -9.01 -19.31
CA PRO A 232 -37.18 -8.58 -20.65
C PRO A 232 -36.77 -9.65 -21.68
N GLU A 233 -37.59 -9.84 -22.71
CA GLU A 233 -37.41 -10.79 -23.81
C GLU A 233 -36.09 -10.61 -24.59
N PRO A 234 -35.51 -11.69 -25.15
CA PRO A 234 -34.24 -11.61 -25.88
C PRO A 234 -34.46 -11.16 -27.33
N GLU A 235 -33.84 -10.04 -27.72
CA GLU A 235 -33.63 -9.69 -29.13
C GLU A 235 -32.44 -10.47 -29.70
N GLU A 236 -32.68 -11.22 -30.77
CA GLU A 236 -31.67 -11.90 -31.58
C GLU A 236 -30.82 -10.88 -32.36
N ARG A 237 -29.49 -10.90 -32.19
CA ARG A 237 -28.56 -10.29 -33.15
C ARG A 237 -27.57 -11.30 -33.70
N SER A 238 -27.44 -11.23 -35.01
CA SER A 238 -26.75 -12.11 -35.94
C SER A 238 -25.23 -12.16 -35.74
N THR A 239 -24.67 -13.31 -36.13
CA THR A 239 -23.27 -13.71 -35.91
C THR A 239 -22.37 -13.16 -37.03
N GLN A 240 -21.30 -12.45 -36.69
CA GLN A 240 -20.15 -12.26 -37.59
C GLN A 240 -18.96 -13.09 -37.09
N GLN A 241 -18.43 -13.93 -37.97
CA GLN A 241 -17.25 -14.77 -37.76
C GLN A 241 -15.98 -13.92 -37.85
N GLY A 242 -15.34 -13.70 -36.70
CA GLY A 242 -13.96 -13.20 -36.60
C GLY A 242 -13.03 -14.28 -36.01
N LYS A 243 -11.79 -14.34 -36.50
CA LYS A 243 -10.76 -15.32 -36.10
C LYS A 243 -10.56 -15.33 -34.57
N MET A 244 -10.60 -16.53 -33.99
CA MET A 244 -10.74 -16.75 -32.55
C MET A 244 -9.37 -16.90 -31.87
N GLY A 245 -8.98 -15.93 -31.04
CA GLY A 245 -7.78 -16.01 -30.19
C GLY A 245 -7.95 -16.93 -28.99
N ALA A 246 -6.89 -17.12 -28.17
CA ALA A 246 -6.88 -18.01 -27.00
C ALA A 246 -8.03 -17.75 -26.00
N LEU A 247 -8.41 -16.48 -25.79
CA LEU A 247 -9.57 -16.08 -24.99
C LEU A 247 -10.90 -16.58 -25.58
N GLY A 248 -11.03 -16.65 -26.89
CA GLY A 248 -12.21 -17.18 -27.58
C GLY A 248 -12.29 -18.71 -27.50
N PHE A 249 -11.14 -19.40 -27.55
CA PHE A 249 -11.04 -20.84 -27.28
C PHE A 249 -11.48 -21.18 -25.86
N TYR A 250 -10.99 -20.46 -24.85
CA TYR A 250 -11.42 -20.63 -23.46
C TYR A 250 -12.92 -20.38 -23.29
N ARG A 251 -13.47 -19.34 -23.93
CA ARG A 251 -14.91 -19.03 -23.92
C ARG A 251 -15.76 -20.16 -24.52
N ASN A 252 -15.30 -20.79 -25.61
CA ASN A 252 -16.01 -21.90 -26.25
C ASN A 252 -15.88 -23.22 -25.46
N PHE A 253 -14.71 -23.52 -24.89
CA PHE A 253 -14.50 -24.66 -24.01
C PHE A 253 -15.43 -24.60 -22.78
N LYS A 254 -15.56 -23.41 -22.18
CA LYS A 254 -16.46 -23.14 -21.05
C LYS A 254 -17.94 -23.29 -21.44
N ARG A 255 -18.33 -22.82 -22.64
CA ARG A 255 -19.71 -22.95 -23.15
C ARG A 255 -20.12 -24.39 -23.44
N GLN A 256 -19.19 -25.27 -23.80
CA GLN A 256 -19.47 -26.69 -24.02
C GLN A 256 -19.51 -27.49 -22.70
N ASN A 257 -18.66 -27.16 -21.73
CA ASN A 257 -18.56 -27.93 -20.47
C ASN A 257 -19.62 -27.57 -19.40
N PHE A 258 -20.29 -26.42 -19.51
CA PHE A 258 -21.25 -25.94 -18.51
C PHE A 258 -22.71 -25.84 -18.99
N LYS A 259 -23.03 -26.30 -20.20
CA LYS A 259 -24.43 -26.46 -20.62
C LYS A 259 -25.08 -27.60 -19.81
N GLY A 260 -26.00 -27.25 -18.91
CA GLY A 260 -26.91 -28.21 -18.28
C GLY A 260 -26.77 -28.46 -16.77
N LYS A 261 -25.85 -27.79 -16.07
CA LYS A 261 -25.84 -27.81 -14.59
C LYS A 261 -26.73 -26.67 -14.07
N SER A 262 -27.82 -27.01 -13.41
CA SER A 262 -28.77 -26.05 -12.80
C SER A 262 -28.02 -24.98 -12.00
N VAL A 263 -28.25 -23.71 -12.35
CA VAL A 263 -27.67 -22.51 -11.72
C VAL A 263 -27.79 -22.53 -10.20
N THR A 264 -28.82 -23.21 -9.66
CA THR A 264 -29.04 -23.38 -8.23
C THR A 264 -28.04 -24.29 -7.49
N ARG A 265 -27.36 -25.24 -8.15
CA ARG A 265 -26.33 -26.09 -7.50
C ARG A 265 -24.92 -25.48 -7.47
N LEU A 266 -24.64 -24.50 -8.35
CA LEU A 266 -23.34 -23.83 -8.37
C LEU A 266 -23.21 -22.79 -7.24
N ASN A 267 -24.33 -22.17 -6.86
CA ASN A 267 -24.35 -21.11 -5.85
C ASN A 267 -23.96 -21.59 -4.43
N SER A 268 -24.13 -22.85 -4.06
CA SER A 268 -23.88 -23.28 -2.67
C SER A 268 -22.40 -23.38 -2.28
N ASN A 269 -21.48 -23.47 -3.27
CA ASN A 269 -20.05 -23.72 -3.02
C ASN A 269 -19.10 -22.69 -3.65
N GLU A 270 -19.58 -21.53 -4.14
CA GLU A 270 -18.72 -20.52 -4.77
C GLU A 270 -17.54 -20.09 -3.88
N ILE A 271 -17.80 -19.82 -2.59
CA ILE A 271 -16.76 -19.46 -1.61
C ILE A 271 -15.70 -20.55 -1.50
N GLN A 272 -16.13 -21.80 -1.29
CA GLN A 272 -15.19 -22.91 -1.13
C GLN A 272 -14.38 -23.13 -2.41
N LEU A 273 -15.03 -23.08 -3.58
CA LEU A 273 -14.37 -23.24 -4.87
C LEU A 273 -13.35 -22.13 -5.13
N TYR A 274 -13.70 -20.87 -4.85
CA TYR A 274 -12.82 -19.73 -5.03
C TYR A 274 -11.61 -19.79 -4.10
N LEU A 275 -11.84 -19.98 -2.80
CA LEU A 275 -10.77 -19.95 -1.80
C LEU A 275 -9.83 -21.16 -1.87
N SER A 276 -10.30 -22.28 -2.43
CA SER A 276 -9.47 -23.47 -2.67
C SER A 276 -8.50 -23.33 -3.85
N GLN A 277 -8.65 -22.29 -4.68
CA GLN A 277 -7.83 -22.09 -5.87
C GLN A 277 -6.70 -21.08 -5.59
N TYR A 278 -5.50 -21.42 -6.06
CA TYR A 278 -4.39 -20.48 -6.15
C TYR A 278 -4.34 -19.91 -7.57
N PHE A 279 -4.34 -18.59 -7.69
CA PHE A 279 -4.23 -17.91 -8.97
C PHE A 279 -2.83 -17.31 -9.09
N GLU A 280 -1.97 -17.89 -9.93
CA GLU A 280 -0.72 -17.26 -10.32
C GLU A 280 -1.05 -15.92 -11.00
N THR A 281 -0.46 -14.84 -10.48
CA THR A 281 -0.67 -13.50 -11.03
C THR A 281 0.47 -13.09 -11.92
N LEU A 282 0.12 -12.61 -13.10
CA LEU A 282 1.05 -12.02 -14.06
C LEU A 282 1.44 -10.61 -13.61
N GLU A 283 2.57 -10.11 -14.11
CA GLU A 283 2.89 -8.68 -14.00
C GLU A 283 1.74 -7.85 -14.61
N ASN A 284 1.22 -6.88 -13.83
CA ASN A 284 0.04 -6.05 -14.13
C ASN A 284 -1.34 -6.72 -13.96
N PHE A 285 -1.48 -7.59 -12.96
CA PHE A 285 -2.79 -8.14 -12.57
C PHE A 285 -3.81 -7.06 -12.17
N ASP A 286 -4.95 -7.02 -12.88
CA ASP A 286 -6.11 -6.20 -12.55
C ASP A 286 -7.20 -7.07 -11.89
N VAL A 287 -7.36 -6.88 -10.57
CA VAL A 287 -8.33 -7.61 -9.75
C VAL A 287 -9.78 -7.42 -10.23
N LEU A 288 -10.15 -6.25 -10.72
CA LEU A 288 -11.52 -5.95 -11.16
C LEU A 288 -11.82 -6.62 -12.50
N GLU A 289 -10.87 -6.54 -13.44
CA GLU A 289 -11.02 -7.20 -14.73
C GLU A 289 -11.06 -8.73 -14.55
N TRP A 290 -10.27 -9.28 -13.60
CA TRP A 290 -10.35 -10.70 -13.24
C TRP A 290 -11.76 -11.09 -12.78
N TRP A 291 -12.36 -10.35 -11.84
CA TRP A 291 -13.72 -10.64 -11.35
C TRP A 291 -14.77 -10.50 -12.44
N LYS A 292 -14.61 -9.54 -13.35
CA LYS A 292 -15.51 -9.35 -14.48
C LYS A 292 -15.46 -10.53 -15.45
N VAL A 293 -14.27 -11.04 -15.78
CA VAL A 293 -14.09 -12.22 -16.64
C VAL A 293 -14.62 -13.50 -15.97
N ASN A 294 -14.45 -13.62 -14.65
CA ASN A 294 -14.85 -14.80 -13.88
C ASN A 294 -16.26 -14.73 -13.28
N SER A 295 -16.99 -13.63 -13.53
CA SER A 295 -18.35 -13.40 -13.01
C SER A 295 -19.34 -14.52 -13.33
N GLN A 296 -19.18 -15.19 -14.47
CA GLN A 296 -20.04 -16.34 -14.84
C GLN A 296 -19.78 -17.61 -14.03
N LEU A 297 -18.60 -17.74 -13.38
CA LEU A 297 -18.28 -18.87 -12.49
C LEU A 297 -18.63 -18.56 -11.05
N TYR A 298 -18.51 -17.28 -10.67
CA TYR A 298 -18.66 -16.78 -9.31
C TYR A 298 -19.73 -15.67 -9.32
N LEU A 299 -20.99 -16.03 -9.50
CA LEU A 299 -22.08 -15.08 -9.78
C LEU A 299 -22.32 -14.14 -8.59
N ILE A 300 -22.39 -14.73 -7.40
CA ILE A 300 -22.66 -13.98 -6.17
C ILE A 300 -21.37 -13.32 -5.69
N LEU A 301 -20.26 -14.06 -5.68
CA LEU A 301 -18.97 -13.52 -5.24
C LEU A 301 -18.48 -12.35 -6.11
N ALA A 302 -18.68 -12.38 -7.44
CA ALA A 302 -18.29 -11.25 -8.30
C ALA A 302 -19.09 -9.98 -7.99
N THR A 303 -20.35 -10.13 -7.54
CA THR A 303 -21.18 -9.01 -7.10
C THR A 303 -20.59 -8.40 -5.83
N ILE A 304 -20.25 -9.23 -4.84
CA ILE A 304 -19.64 -8.80 -3.58
C ILE A 304 -18.26 -8.17 -3.83
N ALA A 305 -17.42 -8.80 -4.66
CA ALA A 305 -16.09 -8.32 -5.00
C ALA A 305 -16.14 -6.94 -5.65
N ARG A 306 -17.05 -6.72 -6.60
CA ARG A 306 -17.22 -5.40 -7.22
C ARG A 306 -17.51 -4.31 -6.18
N ASP A 307 -18.34 -4.60 -5.19
CA ASP A 307 -18.76 -3.61 -4.19
C ASP A 307 -17.68 -3.37 -3.11
N ILE A 308 -16.96 -4.43 -2.71
CA ILE A 308 -15.93 -4.36 -1.66
C ILE A 308 -14.58 -3.87 -2.18
N LEU A 309 -14.13 -4.35 -3.34
CA LEU A 309 -12.80 -4.02 -3.87
C LEU A 309 -12.69 -2.55 -4.29
N HIS A 310 -13.80 -1.90 -4.66
CA HIS A 310 -13.81 -0.48 -5.01
C HIS A 310 -13.60 0.47 -3.84
N VAL A 311 -13.69 -0.02 -2.59
CA VAL A 311 -13.46 0.80 -1.41
C VAL A 311 -12.02 1.31 -1.42
N GLN A 312 -11.88 2.62 -1.23
CA GLN A 312 -10.58 3.26 -1.14
C GLN A 312 -10.06 3.19 0.29
N ALA A 313 -8.81 2.76 0.47
CA ALA A 313 -8.14 2.71 1.76
C ALA A 313 -7.79 4.10 2.32
N SER A 314 -7.85 5.14 1.48
CA SER A 314 -7.50 6.52 1.82
C SER A 314 -8.58 7.52 1.40
N SER A 315 -8.73 8.59 2.18
CA SER A 315 -9.56 9.76 1.82
C SER A 315 -8.86 10.72 0.85
N VAL A 316 -7.59 10.50 0.52
CA VAL A 316 -6.81 11.42 -0.33
C VAL A 316 -7.44 11.60 -1.72
N ALA A 317 -8.13 10.58 -2.24
CA ALA A 317 -8.85 10.67 -3.50
C ALA A 317 -9.97 11.74 -3.45
N SER A 318 -10.72 11.81 -2.35
CA SER A 318 -11.75 12.83 -2.20
C SER A 318 -11.13 14.20 -1.89
N GLU A 319 -10.10 14.28 -1.06
CA GLU A 319 -9.38 15.53 -0.77
C GLU A 319 -8.76 16.17 -2.03
N SER A 320 -8.21 15.34 -2.94
CA SER A 320 -7.69 15.82 -4.24
C SER A 320 -8.81 16.32 -5.14
N ALA A 321 -9.96 15.63 -5.19
CA ALA A 321 -11.11 16.08 -5.96
C ALA A 321 -11.68 17.41 -5.43
N PHE A 322 -11.74 17.59 -4.11
CA PHE A 322 -12.14 18.86 -3.49
C PHE A 322 -11.13 19.98 -3.73
N SER A 323 -9.83 19.67 -3.72
CA SER A 323 -8.76 20.66 -3.95
C SER A 323 -8.69 21.16 -5.40
N MET A 324 -9.18 20.37 -6.36
CA MET A 324 -9.28 20.80 -7.76
C MET A 324 -10.49 21.70 -8.04
N CYS A 325 -11.48 21.71 -7.14
CA CYS A 325 -12.73 22.43 -7.30
C CYS A 325 -12.85 23.69 -6.42
N GLY A 326 -11.84 23.98 -5.58
CA GLY A 326 -11.80 25.16 -4.70
C GLY A 326 -10.75 26.17 -5.14
#